data_AF-A0AAX2S160-F1
#
_entry.id   AF-A0AAX2S160-F1
#
_cell.length_a   1.000
_cell.length_b   1.000
_cell.length_c   1.000
_cell.angle_alpha   90.00
_cell.angle_beta   90.00
_cell.angle_gamma   90.00
#
_symmetry.space_group_name_H-M   'P 1'
#
loop_
_entity.id
_entity.type
_entity.pdbx_description
1 polymer ?
#
loop_
_entity_poly.entity_id
_entity_poly.type
_entity_poly.pdbx_seq_one_letter_code
_entity_poly.pdbx_strand_id
1 'polypeptide(L)'
;NLADLKAVAQAGLRFKGNQGDDVVRRISDTLTIKGEEETQNGQTTSSFSSAAGNIKVETNTAKDGLEIKLSDTLKNMKAFETKEEGDKKSTLNSDGLTVVNKNGSNKDKSATYGADNIMLEDKKTGNKATITAESLTFADNVAQNQQNPMPKAVLNKNGLTVTGANGEIKIDGENGIITVPDIKPTTSESAVVNKKYVDTLQRQTDQKLGNLEHKLDMSNKELRAGVAQAVAQANLPVNILPGKSTLSLATGNYMGTQAFAVGYSRVSDNGKLSVKFSLGHGDKKTSVGAGIGYSW
;
A
#
# COMPACT_ATOMS: atom_id res chain seq x y z
N ASN A 1 -2.80 96.50 11.61
CA ASN A 1 -2.29 96.45 12.99
C ASN A 1 -1.08 95.51 13.02
N LEU A 2 0.11 96.01 13.38
CA LEU A 2 1.36 95.23 13.39
C LEU A 2 1.37 94.14 14.48
N ALA A 3 0.64 94.36 15.59
CA ALA A 3 0.54 93.41 16.69
C ALA A 3 -0.15 92.10 16.27
N ASP A 4 -1.24 92.21 15.50
CA ASP A 4 -2.00 91.04 15.03
C ASP A 4 -1.18 90.20 14.03
N LEU A 5 -0.41 90.86 13.15
CA LEU A 5 0.49 90.17 12.22
C LEU A 5 1.59 89.40 12.97
N LYS A 6 2.15 90.00 14.04
CA LYS A 6 3.14 89.35 14.90
C LYS A 6 2.53 88.17 15.66
N ALA A 7 1.29 88.29 16.13
CA ALA A 7 0.57 87.22 16.81
C ALA A 7 0.32 86.02 15.87
N VAL A 8 -0.12 86.26 14.63
CA VAL A 8 -0.33 85.21 13.62
C VAL A 8 0.99 84.53 13.23
N ALA A 9 2.06 85.29 13.02
CA ALA A 9 3.39 84.75 12.72
C ALA A 9 3.96 83.88 13.85
N GLN A 10 3.66 84.24 15.11
CA GLN A 10 4.06 83.47 16.29
C GLN A 10 3.17 82.24 16.54
N ALA A 11 1.88 82.31 16.26
CA ALA A 11 0.93 81.20 16.39
C ALA A 11 1.24 80.07 15.40
N GLY A 12 1.66 80.42 14.18
CA GLY A 12 2.08 79.46 13.16
C GLY A 12 0.97 78.53 12.67
N LEU A 13 1.37 77.42 12.05
CA LEU A 13 0.53 76.32 11.63
C LEU A 13 0.68 75.14 12.61
N ARG A 14 -0.43 74.45 12.89
CA ARG A 14 -0.48 73.25 13.74
C ARG A 14 -0.81 72.03 12.90
N PHE A 15 -0.05 70.96 13.08
CA PHE A 15 -0.26 69.66 12.43
C PHE A 15 -0.34 68.55 13.48
N LYS A 16 -1.03 67.46 13.18
CA LYS A 16 -1.12 66.28 14.05
C LYS A 16 -0.87 65.01 13.26
N GLY A 17 -0.06 64.12 13.82
CA GLY A 17 0.07 62.74 13.36
C GLY A 17 -0.87 61.80 14.13
N ASN A 18 -0.74 60.50 13.89
CA ASN A 18 -1.56 59.46 14.52
C ASN A 18 -1.44 59.40 16.05
N GLN A 19 -0.37 59.96 16.64
CA GLN A 19 -0.18 60.03 18.09
C GLN A 19 -0.98 61.16 18.76
N GLY A 20 -1.54 62.10 17.97
CA GLY A 20 -2.40 63.18 18.48
C GLY A 20 -1.68 64.42 19.03
N ASP A 21 -0.35 64.36 19.18
CA ASP A 21 0.49 65.50 19.63
C ASP A 21 0.57 66.63 18.59
N ASP A 22 0.55 67.88 19.07
CA ASP A 22 0.69 69.09 18.26
C ASP A 22 2.13 69.23 17.72
N VAL A 23 2.28 69.30 16.40
CA VAL A 23 3.48 69.80 15.73
C VAL A 23 3.22 71.24 15.31
N VAL A 24 3.77 72.20 16.04
CA VAL A 24 3.60 73.65 15.77
C VAL A 24 4.81 74.19 15.02
N ARG A 25 4.58 74.86 13.88
CA ARG A 25 5.63 75.51 13.07
C ARG A 25 5.24 76.95 12.75
N ARG A 26 6.15 77.90 12.99
CA ARG A 26 5.90 79.30 12.57
C ARG A 26 5.85 79.36 11.05
N ILE A 27 5.22 80.40 10.51
CA ILE A 27 5.06 80.58 9.05
C ILE A 27 6.42 80.65 8.32
N SER A 28 7.47 81.11 9.01
CA SER A 28 8.84 81.17 8.49
C SER A 28 9.62 79.86 8.58
N ASP A 29 9.14 78.88 9.34
CA ASP A 29 9.89 77.67 9.65
C ASP A 29 9.60 76.58 8.61
N THR A 30 10.60 75.74 8.32
CA THR A 30 10.40 74.56 7.47
C THR A 30 9.76 73.43 8.28
N LEU A 31 8.64 72.89 7.80
CA LEU A 31 8.11 71.60 8.25
C LEU A 31 8.74 70.48 7.42
N THR A 32 9.49 69.58 8.06
CA THR A 32 9.99 68.37 7.39
C THR A 32 8.94 67.27 7.41
N ILE A 33 8.58 66.76 6.25
CA ILE A 33 7.71 65.58 6.07
C ILE A 33 8.54 64.55 5.33
N LYS A 34 8.81 63.41 5.97
CA LYS A 34 9.59 62.31 5.41
C LYS A 34 9.04 60.97 5.85
N GLY A 35 9.26 59.93 5.05
CA GLY A 35 9.08 58.56 5.52
C GLY A 35 10.14 58.21 6.56
N GLU A 36 9.86 57.20 7.37
CA GLU A 36 10.85 56.67 8.32
C GLU A 36 12.05 56.08 7.54
N GLU A 37 13.26 56.46 7.91
CA GLU A 37 14.51 55.99 7.30
C GLU A 37 15.06 54.78 8.06
N GLU A 38 15.86 53.93 7.41
CA GLU A 38 16.57 52.85 8.10
C GLU A 38 17.69 53.42 8.98
N THR A 39 17.40 53.68 10.26
CA THR A 39 18.42 54.00 11.25
C THR A 39 18.84 52.76 12.05
N GLN A 40 20.14 52.57 12.25
CA GLN A 40 20.64 51.62 13.23
C GLN A 40 20.49 52.20 14.66
N ASN A 41 20.15 51.33 15.62
CA ASN A 41 19.82 51.58 17.03
C ASN A 41 18.35 51.93 17.31
N GLY A 42 17.53 50.87 17.23
CA GLY A 42 16.12 50.89 17.53
C GLY A 42 15.80 51.26 18.97
N GLN A 43 14.91 52.24 19.10
CA GLN A 43 14.03 52.37 20.25
C GLN A 43 12.70 52.96 19.77
N THR A 44 11.68 52.12 19.66
CA THR A 44 10.30 52.51 19.35
C THR A 44 9.45 52.39 20.62
N THR A 45 8.92 53.52 21.08
CA THR A 45 8.01 53.61 22.25
C THR A 45 6.54 53.70 21.83
N SER A 46 6.20 53.28 20.62
CA SER A 46 4.82 53.22 20.13
C SER A 46 4.37 51.77 19.93
N SER A 47 3.09 51.49 20.22
CA SER A 47 2.42 50.23 19.89
C SER A 47 2.36 49.94 18.38
N PHE A 48 2.68 50.95 17.55
CA PHE A 48 2.82 50.84 16.11
C PHE A 48 4.28 50.50 15.74
N SER A 49 4.49 49.33 15.14
CA SER A 49 5.76 48.91 14.54
C SER A 49 5.68 49.16 13.04
N SER A 50 6.56 50.02 12.53
CA SER A 50 6.66 50.40 11.12
C SER A 50 7.79 49.66 10.41
N ALA A 51 7.71 49.62 9.07
CA ALA A 51 8.75 49.09 8.20
C ALA A 51 9.46 50.26 7.50
N ALA A 52 10.60 50.66 8.07
CA ALA A 52 11.37 51.82 7.61
C ALA A 52 11.87 51.67 6.15
N GLY A 53 12.03 52.80 5.47
CA GLY A 53 12.56 52.90 4.12
C GLY A 53 11.57 52.61 3.00
N ASN A 54 10.29 52.38 3.31
CA ASN A 54 9.27 52.03 2.30
C ASN A 54 8.49 53.23 1.74
N ILE A 55 8.54 54.39 2.41
CA ILE A 55 7.87 55.62 1.95
C ILE A 55 8.92 56.68 1.65
N LYS A 56 8.88 57.23 0.43
CA LYS A 56 9.68 58.39 0.03
C LYS A 56 8.76 59.60 -0.10
N VAL A 57 9.21 60.74 0.42
CA VAL A 57 8.56 62.04 0.21
C VAL A 57 9.57 62.93 -0.48
N GLU A 58 9.22 63.47 -1.65
CA GLU A 58 10.08 64.37 -2.41
C GLU A 58 9.27 65.53 -3.00
N THR A 59 9.92 66.66 -3.30
CA THR A 59 9.26 67.75 -4.01
C THR A 59 8.95 67.32 -5.43
N ASN A 60 7.76 67.64 -5.92
CA ASN A 60 7.44 67.45 -7.33
C ASN A 60 8.33 68.32 -8.23
N THR A 61 8.31 68.04 -9.53
CA THR A 61 9.16 68.74 -10.51
C THR A 61 8.94 70.27 -10.52
N ALA A 62 7.70 70.71 -10.30
CA ALA A 62 7.31 72.12 -10.27
C ALA A 62 7.62 72.84 -8.94
N LYS A 63 8.03 72.11 -7.89
CA LYS A 63 8.30 72.59 -6.54
C LYS A 63 7.13 73.31 -5.85
N ASP A 64 5.91 72.98 -6.23
CA ASP A 64 4.66 73.48 -5.64
C ASP A 64 3.91 72.39 -4.85
N GLY A 65 4.44 71.16 -4.80
CA GLY A 65 3.85 70.06 -4.06
C GLY A 65 4.86 69.00 -3.62
N LEU A 66 4.37 68.05 -2.80
CA LEU A 66 5.11 66.86 -2.38
C LEU A 66 4.53 65.63 -3.10
N GLU A 67 5.40 64.81 -3.66
CA GLU A 67 5.08 63.47 -4.13
C GLU A 67 5.40 62.47 -3.02
N ILE A 68 4.39 61.72 -2.60
CA ILE A 68 4.53 60.61 -1.66
C ILE A 68 4.55 59.33 -2.48
N LYS A 69 5.68 58.63 -2.46
CA LYS A 69 5.93 57.41 -3.24
C LYS A 69 6.10 56.23 -2.32
N LEU A 70 5.55 55.09 -2.74
CA LEU A 70 5.83 53.79 -2.16
C LEU A 70 7.03 53.17 -2.88
N SER A 71 7.93 52.53 -2.13
CA SER A 71 9.02 51.74 -2.71
C SER A 71 8.47 50.64 -3.63
N ASP A 72 9.09 50.43 -4.78
CA ASP A 72 8.79 49.28 -5.65
C ASP A 72 9.20 47.95 -5.00
N THR A 73 10.16 48.02 -4.07
CA THR A 73 10.68 46.91 -3.29
C THR A 73 10.37 47.18 -1.81
N LEU A 74 9.28 46.61 -1.32
CA LEU A 74 8.92 46.70 0.09
C LEU A 74 9.82 45.78 0.93
N LYS A 75 10.42 46.32 1.99
CA LYS A 75 11.32 45.59 2.90
C LYS A 75 10.82 45.63 4.34
N ASN A 76 11.27 44.67 5.17
CA ASN A 76 10.99 44.60 6.61
C ASN A 76 9.49 44.51 6.98
N MET A 77 8.63 44.15 6.02
CA MET A 77 7.21 43.89 6.26
C MET A 77 7.04 42.56 6.99
N LYS A 78 6.30 42.55 8.10
CA LYS A 78 6.03 41.31 8.86
C LYS A 78 5.01 40.41 8.17
N ALA A 79 3.96 41.02 7.62
CA ALA A 79 2.91 40.31 6.91
C ALA A 79 2.15 41.25 5.97
N PHE A 80 1.49 40.65 4.97
CA PHE A 80 0.40 41.25 4.21
C PHE A 80 -0.86 40.44 4.47
N GLU A 81 -1.93 41.11 4.91
CA GLU A 81 -3.21 40.46 5.19
C GLU A 81 -4.32 41.08 4.36
N THR A 82 -5.15 40.23 3.76
CA THR A 82 -6.40 40.70 3.14
C THR A 82 -7.42 41.00 4.22
N LYS A 83 -8.38 41.89 3.91
CA LYS A 83 -9.61 41.99 4.67
C LYS A 83 -10.33 40.63 4.66
N GLU A 84 -10.96 40.28 5.78
CA GLU A 84 -11.84 39.10 5.83
C GLU A 84 -13.16 39.43 5.10
N GLU A 85 -13.43 38.70 4.02
CA GLU A 85 -14.66 38.85 3.22
C GLU A 85 -15.30 37.50 2.98
N GLY A 86 -16.55 37.34 3.41
CA GLY A 86 -17.28 36.06 3.31
C GLY A 86 -16.50 34.91 3.93
N ASP A 87 -15.96 35.13 5.14
CA ASP A 87 -15.15 34.19 5.91
C ASP A 87 -13.84 33.72 5.26
N LYS A 88 -13.38 34.45 4.24
CA LYS A 88 -12.10 34.19 3.57
C LYS A 88 -11.08 35.23 3.97
N LYS A 89 -9.87 34.77 4.31
CA LYS A 89 -8.71 35.63 4.63
C LYS A 89 -7.45 35.02 4.02
N SER A 90 -6.58 35.86 3.48
CA SER A 90 -5.23 35.46 3.07
C SER A 90 -4.19 36.25 3.85
N THR A 91 -3.12 35.58 4.27
CA THR A 91 -1.99 36.16 4.99
C THR A 91 -0.70 35.68 4.32
N LEU A 92 0.15 36.61 3.89
CA LEU A 92 1.52 36.35 3.43
C LEU A 92 2.49 36.83 4.52
N ASN A 93 3.30 35.95 5.07
CA ASN A 93 4.29 36.26 6.11
C ASN A 93 5.61 35.47 5.87
N SER A 94 6.48 35.41 6.88
CA SER A 94 7.75 34.67 6.81
C SER A 94 7.61 33.17 6.54
N ASP A 95 6.48 32.58 6.92
CA ASP A 95 6.22 31.15 6.74
C ASP A 95 5.68 30.85 5.34
N GLY A 96 5.23 31.87 4.62
CA GLY A 96 4.70 31.80 3.27
C GLY A 96 3.28 32.35 3.14
N LEU A 97 2.51 31.83 2.19
CA LEU A 97 1.12 32.22 1.95
C LEU A 97 0.17 31.25 2.65
N THR A 98 -0.73 31.77 3.48
CA THR A 98 -1.86 31.03 4.04
C THR A 98 -3.17 31.62 3.53
N VAL A 99 -4.05 30.77 3.01
CA VAL A 99 -5.42 31.12 2.61
C VAL A 99 -6.39 30.30 3.46
N VAL A 100 -7.33 30.96 4.11
CA VAL A 100 -8.37 30.35 4.95
C VAL A 100 -9.74 30.65 4.37
N ASN A 101 -10.61 29.65 4.39
CA ASN A 101 -12.03 29.76 4.08
C ASN A 101 -12.83 29.09 5.22
N LYS A 102 -13.42 29.89 6.11
CA LYS A 102 -14.21 29.40 7.24
C LYS A 102 -15.67 29.27 6.83
N ASN A 103 -16.11 28.11 6.36
CA ASN A 103 -17.53 27.92 6.00
C ASN A 103 -18.40 27.71 7.26
N GLY A 104 -18.59 28.74 8.08
CA GLY A 104 -19.31 28.68 9.36
C GLY A 104 -18.66 27.73 10.39
N SER A 105 -19.43 27.35 11.42
CA SER A 105 -19.00 26.60 12.62
C SER A 105 -18.07 25.40 12.36
N ASN A 106 -16.74 25.62 12.36
CA ASN A 106 -15.69 24.61 12.22
C ASN A 106 -15.58 23.87 10.86
N LYS A 107 -15.96 24.49 9.73
CA LYS A 107 -15.67 23.93 8.38
C LYS A 107 -14.53 24.63 7.66
N ASP A 108 -13.47 24.91 8.40
CA ASP A 108 -12.32 25.65 7.90
C ASP A 108 -11.55 24.79 6.91
N LYS A 109 -11.49 25.26 5.67
CA LYS A 109 -10.51 24.80 4.69
C LYS A 109 -9.36 25.79 4.65
N SER A 110 -8.13 25.28 4.59
CA SER A 110 -6.96 26.11 4.44
C SER A 110 -5.99 25.57 3.40
N ALA A 111 -5.28 26.49 2.75
CA ALA A 111 -4.15 26.20 1.90
C ALA A 111 -2.92 26.95 2.43
N THR A 112 -1.80 26.28 2.58
CA THR A 112 -0.51 26.90 2.91
C THR A 112 0.50 26.63 1.81
N TYR A 113 1.32 27.64 1.51
CA TYR A 113 2.42 27.58 0.55
C TYR A 113 3.66 28.12 1.23
N GLY A 114 4.45 27.24 1.83
CA GLY A 114 5.67 27.55 2.55
C GLY A 114 6.88 26.82 1.97
N ALA A 115 8.06 27.14 2.49
CA ALA A 115 9.31 26.49 2.08
C ALA A 115 9.36 25.01 2.48
N ASP A 116 8.77 24.66 3.63
CA ASP A 116 8.77 23.29 4.14
C ASP A 116 7.76 22.40 3.38
N ASN A 117 6.58 22.95 3.06
CA ASN A 117 5.52 22.23 2.37
C ASN A 117 4.49 23.13 1.69
N ILE A 118 3.74 22.51 0.77
CA ILE A 118 2.44 23.00 0.30
C ILE A 118 1.39 22.08 0.91
N MET A 119 0.37 22.63 1.55
CA MET A 119 -0.65 21.82 2.23
C MET A 119 -2.05 22.34 1.95
N LEU A 120 -2.98 21.43 1.67
CA LEU A 120 -4.41 21.65 1.74
C LEU A 120 -4.94 20.90 2.96
N GLU A 121 -5.75 21.56 3.78
CA GLU A 121 -6.36 20.98 4.97
C GLU A 121 -7.85 21.25 4.99
N ASP A 122 -8.64 20.21 5.27
CA ASP A 122 -10.04 20.32 5.66
C ASP A 122 -10.12 20.03 7.17
N LYS A 123 -10.14 21.09 7.99
CA LYS A 123 -10.09 20.96 9.45
C LYS A 123 -11.31 20.25 10.03
N LYS A 124 -12.42 20.20 9.29
CA LYS A 124 -13.65 19.50 9.69
C LYS A 124 -13.45 17.99 9.64
N THR A 125 -12.85 17.51 8.56
CA THR A 125 -12.62 16.08 8.32
C THR A 125 -11.25 15.62 8.77
N GLY A 126 -10.33 16.54 9.12
CA GLY A 126 -8.93 16.23 9.41
C GLY A 126 -8.12 15.84 8.18
N ASN A 127 -8.71 15.84 6.98
CA ASN A 127 -8.04 15.43 5.75
C ASN A 127 -6.99 16.45 5.33
N LYS A 128 -5.82 15.95 4.94
CA LYS A 128 -4.68 16.73 4.46
C LYS A 128 -4.14 16.18 3.15
N ALA A 129 -3.81 17.08 2.25
CA ALA A 129 -2.95 16.81 1.10
C ALA A 129 -1.69 17.66 1.25
N THR A 130 -0.54 17.02 1.40
CA THR A 130 0.75 17.68 1.69
C THR A 130 1.76 17.31 0.61
N ILE A 131 2.39 18.32 0.02
CA ILE A 131 3.55 18.18 -0.86
C ILE A 131 4.76 18.69 -0.10
N THR A 132 5.79 17.86 0.01
CA THR A 132 7.12 18.21 0.51
C THR A 132 8.14 17.97 -0.58
N ALA A 133 9.40 18.35 -0.35
CA ALA A 133 10.51 17.99 -1.24
C ALA A 133 10.68 16.47 -1.40
N GLU A 134 10.17 15.66 -0.46
CA GLU A 134 10.37 14.21 -0.42
C GLU A 134 9.15 13.41 -0.88
N SER A 135 7.94 13.96 -0.75
CA SER A 135 6.72 13.20 -0.98
C SER A 135 5.49 14.04 -1.29
N LEU A 136 4.52 13.41 -1.96
CA LEU A 136 3.11 13.81 -1.99
C LEU A 136 2.33 12.85 -1.09
N THR A 137 1.70 13.38 -0.06
CA THR A 137 0.95 12.62 0.94
C THR A 137 -0.51 13.06 0.98
N PHE A 138 -1.42 12.10 0.89
CA PHE A 138 -2.83 12.26 1.25
C PHE A 138 -3.07 11.48 2.54
N ALA A 139 -3.55 12.14 3.60
CA ALA A 139 -3.77 11.50 4.89
C ALA A 139 -5.01 12.07 5.58
N ASP A 140 -5.76 11.20 6.27
CA ASP A 140 -6.71 11.60 7.30
C ASP A 140 -5.96 11.77 8.63
N ASN A 141 -6.20 12.89 9.34
CA ASN A 141 -5.52 13.23 10.58
C ASN A 141 -6.44 13.11 11.82
N VAL A 142 -7.65 12.53 11.69
CA VAL A 142 -8.54 12.27 12.84
C VAL A 142 -8.04 11.06 13.62
N ALA A 143 -7.24 11.31 14.66
CA ALA A 143 -6.69 10.27 15.55
C ALA A 143 -7.67 9.12 15.83
N GLN A 144 -7.37 7.93 15.29
CA GLN A 144 -7.92 6.67 15.75
C GLN A 144 -6.77 5.68 15.96
N ASN A 145 -6.84 4.98 17.10
CA ASN A 145 -5.80 4.17 17.73
C ASN A 145 -4.98 3.29 16.78
N GLN A 146 -3.75 2.98 17.21
CA GLN A 146 -2.72 2.15 16.54
C GLN A 146 -3.20 0.80 15.95
N GLN A 147 -4.42 0.35 16.25
CA GLN A 147 -5.02 -0.89 15.76
C GLN A 147 -5.69 -0.79 14.38
N ASN A 148 -5.97 0.40 13.86
CA ASN A 148 -6.60 0.55 12.55
C ASN A 148 -5.93 1.69 11.75
N PRO A 149 -4.87 1.40 10.97
CA PRO A 149 -4.17 2.44 10.24
C PRO A 149 -5.12 3.12 9.25
N MET A 150 -5.21 4.45 9.35
CA MET A 150 -6.11 5.25 8.51
C MET A 150 -5.70 5.19 7.04
N PRO A 151 -6.64 5.38 6.09
CA PRO A 151 -6.32 5.52 4.69
C PRO A 151 -5.28 6.62 4.47
N LYS A 152 -4.11 6.24 3.97
CA LYS A 152 -3.02 7.16 3.65
C LYS A 152 -2.43 6.76 2.31
N ALA A 153 -2.20 7.73 1.43
CA ALA A 153 -1.45 7.51 0.20
C ALA A 153 -0.19 8.38 0.23
N VAL A 154 0.98 7.77 -0.02
CA VAL A 154 2.26 8.46 -0.08
C VAL A 154 2.94 8.09 -1.38
N LEU A 155 3.15 9.09 -2.23
CA LEU A 155 4.03 9.00 -3.40
C LEU A 155 5.36 9.66 -3.03
N ASN A 156 6.46 8.93 -3.17
CA ASN A 156 7.81 9.44 -2.96
C ASN A 156 8.78 8.87 -4.00
N LYS A 157 10.07 9.17 -3.87
CA LYS A 157 11.11 8.69 -4.79
C LYS A 157 11.20 7.16 -4.91
N ASN A 158 10.77 6.41 -3.89
CA ASN A 158 10.79 4.94 -3.88
C ASN A 158 9.51 4.35 -4.50
N GLY A 159 8.48 5.15 -4.78
CA GLY A 159 7.23 4.72 -5.41
C GLY A 159 5.97 5.14 -4.63
N LEU A 160 4.92 4.32 -4.70
CA LEU A 160 3.60 4.63 -4.14
C LEU A 160 3.24 3.65 -3.03
N THR A 161 2.88 4.16 -1.85
CA THR A 161 2.31 3.37 -0.76
C THR A 161 0.89 3.82 -0.49
N VAL A 162 -0.06 2.88 -0.49
CA VAL A 162 -1.45 3.08 -0.08
C VAL A 162 -1.69 2.21 1.16
N THR A 163 -1.82 2.85 2.31
CA THR A 163 -2.11 2.22 3.59
C THR A 163 -3.61 2.28 3.85
N GLY A 164 -4.21 1.20 4.34
CA GLY A 164 -5.57 1.19 4.86
C GLY A 164 -5.75 0.14 5.95
N ALA A 165 -6.97 0.01 6.48
CA ALA A 165 -7.28 -0.87 7.62
C ALA A 165 -6.84 -2.34 7.44
N ASN A 166 -6.80 -2.82 6.19
CA ASN A 166 -6.49 -4.21 5.85
C ASN A 166 -5.04 -4.43 5.39
N GLY A 167 -4.16 -3.44 5.56
CA GLY A 167 -2.75 -3.52 5.18
C GLY A 167 -2.36 -2.47 4.15
N GLU A 168 -1.20 -2.68 3.53
CA GLU A 168 -0.59 -1.73 2.59
C GLU A 168 -0.48 -2.33 1.18
N ILE A 169 -0.78 -1.50 0.18
CA ILE A 169 -0.42 -1.75 -1.21
C ILE A 169 0.79 -0.88 -1.53
N LYS A 170 1.87 -1.49 -2.01
CA LYS A 170 3.12 -0.79 -2.34
C LYS A 170 3.48 -1.03 -3.79
N ILE A 171 3.78 0.04 -4.51
CA ILE A 171 4.50 0.01 -5.77
C ILE A 171 5.92 0.45 -5.44
N ASP A 172 6.85 -0.49 -5.47
CA ASP A 172 8.28 -0.24 -5.36
C ASP A 172 8.81 0.15 -6.75
N GLY A 173 9.09 1.44 -6.93
CA GLY A 173 9.58 1.99 -8.19
C GLY A 173 11.03 1.62 -8.49
N GLU A 174 11.83 1.25 -7.48
CA GLU A 174 13.22 0.83 -7.65
C GLU A 174 13.28 -0.60 -8.18
N ASN A 175 12.48 -1.50 -7.61
CA ASN A 175 12.47 -2.91 -7.98
C ASN A 175 11.37 -3.27 -9.00
N GLY A 176 10.45 -2.37 -9.32
CA GLY A 176 9.30 -2.62 -10.19
C GLY A 176 8.30 -3.63 -9.59
N ILE A 177 8.27 -3.76 -8.26
CA ILE A 177 7.45 -4.76 -7.55
C ILE A 177 6.17 -4.11 -7.05
N ILE A 178 5.04 -4.80 -7.21
CA ILE A 178 3.78 -4.45 -6.57
C ILE A 178 3.50 -5.46 -5.46
N THR A 179 3.48 -4.97 -4.22
CA THR A 179 3.14 -5.76 -3.04
C THR A 179 1.73 -5.44 -2.61
N VAL A 180 0.93 -6.48 -2.36
CA VAL A 180 -0.45 -6.39 -1.87
C VAL A 180 -0.58 -7.20 -0.57
N PRO A 181 -1.57 -6.91 0.30
CA PRO A 181 -1.80 -7.70 1.50
C PRO A 181 -2.09 -9.18 1.22
N ASP A 182 -1.74 -10.04 2.18
CA ASP A 182 -2.00 -11.47 2.09
C ASP A 182 -3.50 -11.77 1.94
N ILE A 183 -3.80 -12.79 1.12
CA ILE A 183 -5.15 -13.27 0.89
C ILE A 183 -5.57 -14.17 2.06
N LYS A 184 -6.68 -13.83 2.70
CA LYS A 184 -7.35 -14.63 3.73
C LYS A 184 -8.45 -15.47 3.07
N PRO A 185 -8.87 -16.60 3.68
CA PRO A 185 -9.98 -17.40 3.14
C PRO A 185 -11.30 -16.62 2.95
N THR A 186 -11.45 -15.51 3.67
CA THR A 186 -12.61 -14.59 3.60
C THR A 186 -12.39 -13.40 2.67
N THR A 187 -11.26 -13.32 1.98
CA THR A 187 -10.94 -12.24 1.05
C THR A 187 -11.86 -12.31 -0.18
N SER A 188 -12.37 -11.14 -0.61
CA SER A 188 -13.24 -11.01 -1.78
C SER A 188 -12.58 -11.59 -3.05
N GLU A 189 -13.40 -12.14 -3.95
CA GLU A 189 -13.00 -12.62 -5.28
C GLU A 189 -12.30 -11.56 -6.15
N SER A 190 -12.49 -10.27 -5.84
CA SER A 190 -11.85 -9.15 -6.54
C SER A 190 -10.42 -8.84 -6.09
N ALA A 191 -9.84 -9.64 -5.18
CA ALA A 191 -8.48 -9.43 -4.69
C ALA A 191 -7.41 -9.72 -5.76
N VAL A 192 -6.34 -8.92 -5.73
CA VAL A 192 -5.20 -9.06 -6.65
C VAL A 192 -4.40 -10.30 -6.24
N VAL A 193 -4.70 -11.42 -6.87
CA VAL A 193 -3.98 -12.69 -6.72
C VAL A 193 -2.70 -12.68 -7.59
N ASN A 194 -1.61 -13.27 -7.08
CA ASN A 194 -0.59 -13.89 -7.95
C ASN A 194 -1.17 -15.18 -8.56
N LYS A 195 -2.27 -15.00 -9.30
CA LYS A 195 -3.19 -16.04 -9.78
C LYS A 195 -2.43 -17.14 -10.52
N LYS A 196 -1.44 -16.73 -11.32
CA LYS A 196 -0.63 -17.63 -12.14
C LYS A 196 0.15 -18.65 -11.29
N TYR A 197 0.66 -18.26 -10.13
CA TYR A 197 1.37 -19.18 -9.23
C TYR A 197 0.40 -20.20 -8.59
N VAL A 198 -0.73 -19.71 -8.09
CA VAL A 198 -1.76 -20.56 -7.46
C VAL A 198 -2.38 -21.53 -8.47
N ASP A 199 -2.77 -21.04 -9.65
CA ASP A 199 -3.30 -21.87 -10.74
C ASP A 199 -2.29 -22.95 -11.17
N THR A 200 -0.98 -22.62 -11.15
CA THR A 200 0.07 -23.58 -11.48
C THR A 200 0.19 -24.69 -10.42
N LEU A 201 0.19 -24.32 -9.13
CA LEU A 201 0.24 -25.29 -8.04
C LEU A 201 -1.02 -26.16 -7.98
N GLN A 202 -2.19 -25.57 -8.19
CA GLN A 202 -3.46 -26.29 -8.20
C GLN A 202 -3.48 -27.30 -9.35
N ARG A 203 -3.12 -26.88 -10.57
CA ARG A 203 -3.02 -27.79 -11.73
C ARG A 203 -2.01 -28.92 -11.50
N GLN A 204 -0.85 -28.63 -10.90
CA GLN A 204 0.14 -29.67 -10.57
C GLN A 204 -0.39 -30.66 -9.52
N THR A 205 -1.18 -30.18 -8.56
CA THR A 205 -1.79 -31.00 -7.51
C THR A 205 -2.87 -31.89 -8.09
N ASP A 206 -3.77 -31.34 -8.90
CA ASP A 206 -4.86 -32.10 -9.56
C ASP A 206 -4.30 -33.20 -10.48
N GLN A 207 -3.24 -32.90 -11.23
CA GLN A 207 -2.55 -33.89 -12.06
C GLN A 207 -1.90 -35.01 -11.23
N LYS A 208 -1.28 -34.68 -10.09
CA LYS A 208 -0.70 -35.69 -9.19
C LYS A 208 -1.78 -36.55 -8.55
N LEU A 209 -2.91 -35.96 -8.16
CA LEU A 209 -4.03 -36.66 -7.55
C LEU A 209 -4.65 -37.66 -8.55
N GLY A 210 -4.97 -37.23 -9.77
CA GLY A 210 -5.54 -38.13 -10.79
C GLY A 210 -4.60 -39.27 -11.18
N ASN A 211 -3.28 -39.01 -11.27
CA ASN A 211 -2.30 -40.07 -11.51
C ASN A 211 -2.21 -41.07 -10.33
N LEU A 212 -2.37 -40.59 -9.10
CA LEU A 212 -2.37 -41.45 -7.91
C LEU A 212 -3.63 -42.31 -7.85
N GLU A 213 -4.81 -41.74 -8.11
CA GLU A 213 -6.07 -42.47 -8.18
C GLU A 213 -6.01 -43.59 -9.23
N HIS A 214 -5.53 -43.30 -10.44
CA HIS A 214 -5.36 -44.32 -11.47
C HIS A 214 -4.37 -45.42 -11.04
N LYS A 215 -3.23 -45.05 -10.42
CA LYS A 215 -2.25 -46.03 -9.96
C LYS A 215 -2.80 -46.91 -8.82
N LEU A 216 -3.60 -46.34 -7.92
CA LEU A 216 -4.27 -47.09 -6.87
C LEU A 216 -5.29 -48.08 -7.43
N ASP A 217 -6.11 -47.69 -8.40
CA ASP A 217 -7.08 -48.57 -9.04
C ASP A 217 -6.41 -49.71 -9.79
N MET A 218 -5.36 -49.39 -10.56
CA MET A 218 -4.57 -50.39 -11.26
C MET A 218 -3.90 -51.35 -10.28
N SER A 219 -3.31 -50.85 -9.19
CA SER A 219 -2.69 -51.68 -8.15
C SER A 219 -3.71 -52.59 -7.47
N ASN A 220 -4.89 -52.07 -7.10
CA ASN A 220 -5.95 -52.85 -6.48
C ASN A 220 -6.44 -53.97 -7.41
N LYS A 221 -6.60 -53.66 -8.71
CA LYS A 221 -6.97 -54.65 -9.73
C LYS A 221 -5.89 -55.73 -9.91
N GLU A 222 -4.63 -55.34 -9.98
CA GLU A 222 -3.49 -56.28 -10.07
C GLU A 222 -3.38 -57.19 -8.84
N LEU A 223 -3.59 -56.65 -7.63
CA LEU A 223 -3.58 -57.44 -6.39
C LEU A 223 -4.73 -58.45 -6.35
N ARG A 224 -5.95 -58.04 -6.72
CA ARG A 224 -7.10 -58.96 -6.80
C ARG A 224 -6.87 -60.07 -7.82
N ALA A 225 -6.26 -59.74 -8.95
CA ALA A 225 -5.85 -60.71 -9.97
C ALA A 225 -4.81 -61.70 -9.42
N GLY A 226 -3.83 -61.24 -8.66
CA GLY A 226 -2.86 -62.09 -7.98
C GLY A 226 -3.50 -63.07 -7.00
N VAL A 227 -4.47 -62.61 -6.21
CA VAL A 227 -5.22 -63.50 -5.30
C VAL A 227 -6.07 -64.50 -6.07
N ALA A 228 -6.78 -64.08 -7.13
CA ALA A 228 -7.56 -64.97 -7.97
C ALA A 228 -6.68 -66.06 -8.62
N GLN A 229 -5.47 -65.71 -9.06
CA GLN A 229 -4.48 -66.67 -9.58
C GLN A 229 -4.05 -67.67 -8.51
N ALA A 230 -3.76 -67.21 -7.28
CA ALA A 230 -3.41 -68.08 -6.17
C ALA A 230 -4.55 -69.06 -5.85
N VAL A 231 -5.80 -68.60 -5.86
CA VAL A 231 -6.99 -69.45 -5.69
C VAL A 231 -7.08 -70.49 -6.82
N ALA A 232 -6.83 -70.09 -8.07
CA ALA A 232 -6.82 -71.02 -9.21
C ALA A 232 -5.70 -72.08 -9.07
N GLN A 233 -4.48 -71.67 -8.70
CA GLN A 233 -3.34 -72.58 -8.54
C GLN A 233 -3.50 -73.55 -7.37
N ALA A 234 -4.13 -73.11 -6.29
CA ALA A 234 -4.43 -73.92 -5.12
C ALA A 234 -5.42 -75.06 -5.47
N ASN A 235 -6.40 -74.79 -6.33
CA ASN A 235 -7.41 -75.76 -6.75
C ASN A 235 -6.97 -76.65 -7.92
N LEU A 236 -5.71 -76.59 -8.37
CA LEU A 236 -5.19 -77.52 -9.37
C LEU A 236 -5.11 -78.94 -8.78
N PRO A 237 -5.80 -79.94 -9.38
CA PRO A 237 -5.64 -81.33 -9.00
C PRO A 237 -4.19 -81.78 -9.07
N VAL A 238 -3.77 -82.59 -8.10
CA VAL A 238 -2.41 -83.18 -8.06
C VAL A 238 -2.50 -84.69 -8.23
N ASN A 239 -1.55 -85.26 -8.97
CA ASN A 239 -1.47 -86.71 -9.13
C ASN A 239 -0.91 -87.37 -7.87
N ILE A 240 -1.49 -88.52 -7.48
CA ILE A 240 -1.02 -89.35 -6.36
C ILE A 240 -0.57 -90.76 -6.81
N LEU A 241 -0.63 -91.05 -8.12
CA LEU A 241 -0.27 -92.37 -8.65
C LEU A 241 1.23 -92.43 -9.03
N PRO A 242 1.99 -93.42 -8.53
CA PRO A 242 3.40 -93.60 -8.87
C PRO A 242 3.65 -93.71 -10.39
N GLY A 243 4.69 -93.05 -10.87
CA GLY A 243 5.12 -93.04 -12.27
C GLY A 243 4.21 -92.29 -13.26
N LYS A 244 3.10 -91.70 -12.80
CA LYS A 244 2.16 -90.97 -13.67
C LYS A 244 2.37 -89.46 -13.61
N SER A 245 2.06 -88.79 -14.71
CA SER A 245 2.04 -87.33 -14.85
C SER A 245 0.62 -86.85 -15.08
N THR A 246 0.27 -85.69 -14.55
CA THR A 246 -1.04 -85.06 -14.74
C THR A 246 -0.86 -83.62 -15.18
N LEU A 247 -1.59 -83.24 -16.22
CA LEU A 247 -1.82 -81.85 -16.62
C LEU A 247 -3.19 -81.42 -16.07
N SER A 248 -3.29 -80.22 -15.54
CA SER A 248 -4.48 -79.72 -14.87
C SER A 248 -4.77 -78.28 -15.28
N LEU A 249 -6.06 -77.93 -15.30
CA LEU A 249 -6.56 -76.58 -15.53
C LEU A 249 -7.56 -76.26 -14.43
N ALA A 250 -7.42 -75.08 -13.83
CA ALA A 250 -8.31 -74.58 -12.78
C ALA A 250 -8.61 -73.10 -13.01
N THR A 251 -9.68 -72.62 -12.41
CA THR A 251 -10.07 -71.20 -12.41
C THR A 251 -10.24 -70.73 -10.96
N GLY A 252 -10.07 -69.43 -10.75
CA GLY A 252 -10.21 -68.78 -9.46
C GLY A 252 -10.91 -67.45 -9.62
N ASN A 253 -11.80 -67.14 -8.68
CA ASN A 253 -12.46 -65.85 -8.60
C ASN A 253 -12.14 -65.20 -7.25
N TYR A 254 -11.84 -63.90 -7.27
CA TYR A 254 -11.70 -63.11 -6.06
C TYR A 254 -12.24 -61.70 -6.29
N MET A 255 -13.27 -61.32 -5.53
CA MET A 255 -13.86 -59.97 -5.55
C MET A 255 -14.20 -59.46 -6.97
N GLY A 256 -14.77 -60.34 -7.81
CA GLY A 256 -15.18 -60.02 -9.18
C GLY A 256 -14.08 -60.18 -10.25
N THR A 257 -12.82 -60.39 -9.85
CA THR A 257 -11.71 -60.69 -10.78
C THR A 257 -11.59 -62.19 -10.99
N GLN A 258 -11.50 -62.62 -12.25
CA GLN A 258 -11.29 -64.03 -12.63
C GLN A 258 -9.85 -64.27 -13.09
N ALA A 259 -9.31 -65.44 -12.76
CA ALA A 259 -8.02 -65.89 -13.22
C ALA A 259 -8.07 -67.40 -13.51
N PHE A 260 -7.18 -67.87 -14.37
CA PHE A 260 -7.01 -69.29 -14.63
C PHE A 260 -5.60 -69.73 -14.29
N ALA A 261 -5.45 -71.02 -13.99
CA ALA A 261 -4.15 -71.63 -13.75
C ALA A 261 -4.03 -72.97 -14.46
N VAL A 262 -2.83 -73.25 -14.96
CA VAL A 262 -2.44 -74.53 -15.53
C VAL A 262 -1.40 -75.15 -14.62
N GLY A 263 -1.52 -76.45 -14.37
CA GLY A 263 -0.64 -77.20 -13.49
C GLY A 263 -0.08 -78.44 -14.15
N TYR A 264 1.17 -78.77 -13.84
CA TYR A 264 1.78 -80.06 -14.14
C TYR A 264 2.23 -80.71 -12.84
N SER A 265 1.90 -81.98 -12.62
CA SER A 265 2.40 -82.74 -11.46
C SER A 265 2.84 -84.13 -11.86
N ARG A 266 3.85 -84.66 -11.16
CA ARG A 266 4.36 -86.02 -11.36
C ARG A 266 4.80 -86.63 -10.04
N VAL A 267 4.55 -87.93 -9.88
CA VAL A 267 5.08 -88.74 -8.78
C VAL A 267 6.13 -89.70 -9.35
N SER A 268 7.23 -89.90 -8.63
CA SER A 268 8.27 -90.86 -8.99
C SER A 268 7.71 -92.28 -9.06
N ASP A 269 8.41 -93.15 -9.80
CA ASP A 269 7.98 -94.53 -10.01
C ASP A 269 7.92 -95.32 -8.70
N ASN A 270 8.76 -94.95 -7.72
CA ASN A 270 8.76 -95.54 -6.37
C ASN A 270 7.74 -94.89 -5.41
N GLY A 271 6.94 -93.92 -5.86
CA GLY A 271 5.91 -93.24 -5.07
C GLY A 271 6.43 -92.26 -4.02
N LYS A 272 7.75 -92.19 -3.78
CA LYS A 272 8.33 -91.43 -2.67
C LYS A 272 8.52 -89.94 -2.94
N LEU A 273 8.62 -89.52 -4.20
CA LEU A 273 8.89 -88.13 -4.57
C LEU A 273 7.75 -87.60 -5.45
N SER A 274 7.20 -86.45 -5.11
CA SER A 274 6.21 -85.73 -5.90
C SER A 274 6.70 -84.33 -6.26
N VAL A 275 6.38 -83.87 -7.47
CA VAL A 275 6.65 -82.51 -7.95
C VAL A 275 5.37 -81.90 -8.50
N LYS A 276 5.19 -80.60 -8.27
CA LYS A 276 4.11 -79.78 -8.83
C LYS A 276 4.69 -78.50 -9.39
N PHE A 277 4.24 -78.12 -10.57
CA PHE A 277 4.45 -76.83 -11.20
C PHE A 277 3.08 -76.22 -11.51
N SER A 278 2.93 -74.92 -11.29
CA SER A 278 1.70 -74.20 -11.58
C SER A 278 2.00 -72.82 -12.17
N LEU A 279 1.21 -72.44 -13.16
CA LEU A 279 1.25 -71.13 -13.82
C LEU A 279 -0.16 -70.54 -13.77
N GLY A 280 -0.28 -69.33 -13.24
CA GLY A 280 -1.55 -68.60 -13.12
C GLY A 280 -1.52 -67.34 -13.98
N HIS A 281 -2.64 -67.00 -14.61
CA HIS A 281 -2.77 -65.80 -15.41
C HIS A 281 -4.13 -65.11 -15.17
N GLY A 282 -4.11 -63.78 -15.09
CA GLY A 282 -5.29 -62.95 -14.83
C GLY A 282 -4.92 -61.47 -14.86
N ASP A 283 -5.78 -60.64 -15.47
CA ASP A 283 -5.62 -59.18 -15.61
C ASP A 283 -4.19 -58.74 -15.98
N LYS A 284 -3.63 -59.37 -17.03
CA LYS A 284 -2.29 -59.08 -17.62
C LYS A 284 -1.08 -59.39 -16.73
N LYS A 285 -1.27 -60.00 -15.57
CA LYS A 285 -0.18 -60.53 -14.74
C LYS A 285 -0.13 -62.04 -14.84
N THR A 286 1.07 -62.58 -14.67
CA THR A 286 1.32 -64.03 -14.60
C THR A 286 2.04 -64.32 -13.30
N SER A 287 1.63 -65.39 -12.62
CA SER A 287 2.32 -65.94 -11.46
C SER A 287 2.78 -67.36 -11.76
N VAL A 288 3.88 -67.77 -11.15
CA VAL A 288 4.44 -69.11 -11.28
C VAL A 288 4.74 -69.66 -9.90
N GLY A 289 4.54 -70.96 -9.73
CA GLY A 289 4.81 -71.68 -8.48
C GLY A 289 5.32 -73.08 -8.75
N ALA A 290 6.16 -73.59 -7.86
CA ALA A 290 6.65 -74.95 -7.90
C ALA A 290 6.76 -75.51 -6.48
N GLY A 291 6.60 -76.82 -6.33
CA GLY A 291 6.70 -77.52 -5.06
C GLY A 291 7.19 -78.94 -5.23
N ILE A 292 7.88 -79.44 -4.20
CA ILE A 292 8.40 -80.81 -4.12
C ILE A 292 7.98 -81.42 -2.78
N GLY A 293 7.59 -82.69 -2.79
CA GLY A 293 7.18 -83.42 -1.59
C GLY A 293 7.83 -84.79 -1.55
N TYR A 294 8.30 -85.20 -0.38
CA TYR A 294 8.82 -86.53 -0.13
C TYR A 294 7.92 -87.26 0.88
N SER A 295 7.54 -88.50 0.55
CA SER A 295 6.69 -89.35 1.37
C SER A 295 7.43 -90.65 1.68
N TRP A 296 7.43 -91.06 2.95
CA TRP A 296 8.14 -92.24 3.46
C TRP A 296 7.19 -93.21 4.14
#